data_AF-A0A952QK51-F1
#
_entry.id   AF-A0A952QK51-F1
#
_cell.length_a   1.000
_cell.length_b   1.000
_cell.length_c   1.000
_cell.angle_alpha   90.00
_cell.angle_beta   90.00
_cell.angle_gamma   90.00
#
_symmetry.space_group_name_H-M   'P 1'
#
loop_
_entity.id
_entity.type
_entity.pdbx_description
1 polymer ?
#
loop_
_entity_poly.entity_id
_entity_poly.type
_entity_poly.pdbx_seq_one_letter_code
_entity_poly.pdbx_strand_id
1 'polypeptide(L)'
;MQPPKGYYKQILPPDMSHVRLAFANVPRHGVDEVSPEPFLAVLDASQDEHAAWYGAEIRQGRIVCVVLKPEYQERRTGEQRHEKVWQPGELFFRSHS
;
A
#
# COMPACT_ATOMS: atom_id res chain seq x y z
N MET A 1 13.41 4.78 12.11
CA MET A 1 12.13 4.99 12.83
C MET A 1 11.04 4.29 12.04
N GLN A 2 10.15 3.52 12.67
CA GLN A 2 9.02 2.92 11.97
C GLN A 2 7.95 4.01 11.73
N PRO A 3 7.49 4.23 10.49
CA PRO A 3 6.51 5.27 10.19
C PRO A 3 5.11 4.97 10.72
N PRO A 4 4.28 6.00 10.93
CA PRO A 4 2.85 5.82 11.18
C PRO A 4 2.18 5.05 10.03
N LYS A 5 1.10 4.33 10.32
CA LYS A 5 0.37 3.62 9.28
C LYS A 5 -0.07 4.58 8.18
N GLY A 6 0.15 4.16 6.93
CA GLY A 6 -0.39 4.85 5.77
C GLY A 6 0.30 6.18 5.49
N TYR A 7 1.35 6.52 6.26
CA TYR A 7 2.09 7.78 6.15
C TYR A 7 2.69 7.96 4.75
N TYR A 8 3.08 6.86 4.10
CA TYR A 8 3.57 6.88 2.71
C TYR A 8 2.65 7.65 1.75
N LYS A 9 1.35 7.71 1.99
CA LYS A 9 0.40 8.47 1.16
C LYS A 9 0.65 9.98 1.15
N GLN A 10 1.32 10.50 2.17
CA GLN A 10 1.72 11.92 2.24
C GLN A 10 3.01 12.17 1.45
N ILE A 11 3.84 11.15 1.30
CA ILE A 11 5.10 11.20 0.54
C ILE A 11 4.82 11.07 -0.96
N LEU A 12 3.82 10.28 -1.33
CA LEU A 12 3.51 10.00 -2.72
C LEU A 12 2.80 11.16 -3.42
N PRO A 13 3.09 11.35 -4.72
CA PRO A 13 2.35 12.29 -5.53
C PRO A 13 0.88 11.83 -5.76
N PRO A 14 -0.04 12.76 -6.05
CA PRO A 14 -1.47 12.46 -6.20
C PRO A 14 -1.81 11.41 -7.28
N ASP A 15 -1.02 11.34 -8.35
CA ASP A 15 -1.14 10.36 -9.42
C ASP A 15 -0.85 8.93 -8.95
N MET A 16 -0.04 8.75 -7.91
CA MET A 16 0.22 7.46 -7.25
C MET A 16 -0.73 7.14 -6.10
N SER A 17 -1.78 7.95 -5.90
CA SER A 17 -2.76 7.76 -4.81
C SER A 17 -3.58 6.47 -4.90
N HIS A 18 -3.49 5.73 -6.01
CA HIS A 18 -4.12 4.42 -6.22
C HIS A 18 -3.24 3.24 -5.75
N VAL A 19 -1.93 3.47 -5.55
CA VAL A 19 -0.98 2.46 -5.07
C VAL A 19 -1.10 2.30 -3.56
N ARG A 20 -0.96 1.08 -3.07
CA ARG A 20 -0.98 0.72 -1.65
C ARG A 20 0.25 -0.09 -1.30
N LEU A 21 0.70 0.05 -0.05
CA LEU A 21 1.75 -0.79 0.53
C LEU A 21 1.13 -1.87 1.42
N ALA A 22 1.55 -3.12 1.18
CA ALA A 22 1.11 -4.29 1.94
C ALA A 22 2.32 -5.12 2.39
N PHE A 23 2.20 -5.82 3.53
CA PHE A 23 3.23 -6.75 3.96
C PHE A 23 3.24 -8.00 3.06
N ALA A 24 4.45 -8.40 2.62
CA ALA A 24 4.61 -9.49 1.67
C ALA A 24 4.17 -10.85 2.25
N ASN A 25 4.31 -11.05 3.56
CA ASN A 25 3.99 -12.28 4.27
C ASN A 25 2.52 -12.41 4.70
N VAL A 26 1.66 -11.43 4.37
CA VAL A 26 0.23 -11.47 4.71
C VAL A 26 -0.58 -11.85 3.47
N PRO A 27 -1.57 -12.76 3.56
CA PRO A 27 -2.49 -13.05 2.46
C PRO A 27 -3.19 -11.80 1.94
N ARG A 28 -3.25 -11.67 0.61
CA ARG A 28 -3.83 -10.51 -0.08
C ARG A 28 -4.96 -10.99 -1.00
N HIS A 29 -6.12 -10.34 -0.92
CA HIS A 29 -7.28 -10.60 -1.79
C HIS A 29 -7.74 -9.29 -2.44
N GLY A 30 -8.21 -9.35 -3.68
CA GLY A 30 -8.74 -8.20 -4.41
C GLY A 30 -7.73 -7.13 -4.84
N VAL A 31 -6.44 -7.47 -4.84
CA VAL A 31 -5.36 -6.61 -5.33
C VAL A 31 -4.44 -7.36 -6.27
N ASP A 32 -3.78 -6.61 -7.14
CA ASP A 32 -2.64 -7.08 -7.94
C ASP A 32 -1.36 -6.39 -7.46
N GLU A 33 -0.28 -7.16 -7.40
CA GLU A 33 1.06 -6.63 -7.16
C GLU A 33 1.55 -5.89 -8.40
N VAL A 34 2.18 -4.74 -8.19
CA VAL A 34 2.71 -3.89 -9.27
C VAL A 34 4.20 -3.67 -9.06
N SER A 35 4.90 -3.32 -10.15
CA SER A 35 6.32 -3.00 -10.07
C SER A 35 6.57 -1.91 -9.02
N PRO A 36 7.52 -2.12 -8.08
CA PRO A 36 7.84 -1.13 -7.08
C PRO A 36 8.71 0.02 -7.61
N GLU A 37 9.30 -0.09 -8.81
CA GLU A 37 10.30 0.87 -9.29
C GLU A 37 9.83 2.34 -9.33
N PRO A 38 8.64 2.68 -9.86
CA PRO A 38 8.18 4.07 -9.86
C PRO A 38 8.01 4.62 -8.44
N PHE A 39 7.65 3.74 -7.51
CA PHE A 39 7.45 4.06 -6.10
C PHE A 39 8.77 4.29 -5.38
N LEU A 40 9.75 3.41 -5.62
CA LEU A 40 11.11 3.55 -5.09
C LEU A 40 11.77 4.84 -5.56
N ALA A 41 11.57 5.22 -6.83
CA ALA A 41 12.09 6.49 -7.35
C ALA A 41 11.56 7.72 -6.58
N VAL A 42 10.26 7.72 -6.22
CA VAL A 42 9.67 8.79 -5.39
C VAL A 42 10.25 8.78 -3.98
N LEU A 43 10.37 7.60 -3.36
CA LEU A 43 10.90 7.48 -2.01
C LEU A 43 12.38 7.91 -1.94
N ASP A 44 13.19 7.55 -2.92
CA ASP A 44 14.61 7.91 -2.97
C ASP A 44 14.83 9.41 -3.18
N ALA A 45 13.91 10.08 -3.89
CA ALA A 45 13.95 11.51 -4.11
C ALA A 45 13.36 12.34 -2.95
N SER A 46 12.67 11.70 -2.01
CA SER A 46 11.99 12.39 -0.91
C SER A 46 12.96 12.78 0.21
N GLN A 47 12.76 13.97 0.77
CA GLN A 47 13.47 14.44 1.97
C GLN A 47 12.76 14.02 3.27
N ASP A 48 11.66 13.28 3.15
CA ASP A 48 10.87 12.81 4.28
C ASP A 48 11.65 11.77 5.11
N GLU A 49 11.64 11.95 6.43
CA GLU A 49 12.40 11.10 7.37
C GLU A 49 11.98 9.62 7.33
N HIS A 50 10.78 9.33 6.82
CA HIS A 50 10.23 7.99 6.72
C HIS A 50 10.40 7.35 5.33
N ALA A 51 10.74 8.13 4.30
CA ALA A 51 10.87 7.62 2.94
C ALA A 51 11.95 6.53 2.82
N ALA A 52 13.09 6.74 3.49
CA ALA A 52 14.19 5.78 3.55
C ALA A 52 13.78 4.43 4.15
N TRP A 53 12.91 4.45 5.18
CA TRP A 53 12.40 3.22 5.78
C TRP A 53 11.53 2.45 4.79
N TYR A 54 10.56 3.11 4.14
CA TYR A 54 9.70 2.46 3.16
C TYR A 54 10.51 1.87 2.00
N GLY A 55 11.50 2.61 1.49
CA GLY A 55 12.35 2.15 0.40
C GLY A 55 13.18 0.92 0.78
N ALA A 56 13.70 0.87 2.01
CA ALA A 56 14.44 -0.28 2.52
C ALA A 56 13.55 -1.52 2.66
N GLU A 57 12.34 -1.39 3.19
CA GLU A 57 11.40 -2.50 3.37
C GLU A 57 10.92 -3.09 2.03
N ILE A 58 10.70 -2.23 1.03
CA ILE A 58 10.32 -2.65 -0.33
C ILE A 58 11.47 -3.40 -0.99
N ARG A 59 12.70 -2.87 -0.95
CA ARG A 59 13.89 -3.53 -1.51
C ARG A 59 14.19 -4.87 -0.86
N GLN A 60 13.90 -5.01 0.42
CA GLN A 60 14.08 -6.25 1.17
C GLN A 60 12.91 -7.23 0.98
N GLY A 61 11.91 -6.89 0.16
CA GLY A 61 10.76 -7.75 -0.13
C GLY A 61 9.82 -7.95 1.06
N ARG A 62 9.90 -7.11 2.10
CA ARG A 62 9.00 -7.17 3.26
C ARG A 62 7.70 -6.41 3.00
N ILE A 63 7.76 -5.39 2.17
CA ILE A 63 6.61 -4.63 1.69
C ILE A 63 6.53 -4.75 0.17
N VAL A 64 5.32 -4.89 -0.35
CA VAL A 64 5.03 -4.89 -1.78
C VAL A 64 4.08 -3.75 -2.13
N CYS A 65 4.21 -3.25 -3.36
CA CYS A 65 3.30 -2.27 -3.95
C CYS A 65 2.14 -3.00 -4.62
N VAL A 66 0.90 -2.59 -4.31
CA VAL A 66 -0.30 -3.22 -4.84
C VAL A 66 -1.33 -2.20 -5.28
N VAL A 67 -2.20 -2.59 -6.21
CA VAL A 67 -3.36 -1.81 -6.66
C VAL A 67 -4.63 -2.63 -6.53
N LEU A 68 -5.77 -1.97 -6.27
CA LEU A 68 -7.07 -2.65 -6.23
C LEU A 68 -7.45 -3.12 -7.62
N LYS A 69 -7.91 -4.37 -7.71
CA LYS A 69 -8.46 -4.93 -8.94
C LYS A 69 -9.71 -4.16 -9.39
N PRO A 70 -9.93 -3.96 -10.71
CA PRO A 70 -11.07 -3.19 -11.24
C PRO A 70 -12.42 -3.67 -10.68
N GLU A 71 -12.63 -4.98 -10.56
CA GLU A 71 -13.90 -5.54 -10.05
C GLU A 71 -14.20 -5.15 -8.58
N TYR A 72 -13.19 -4.70 -7.82
CA TYR A 72 -13.33 -4.19 -6.46
C TYR A 72 -13.35 -2.66 -6.40
N GLN A 73 -12.93 -1.96 -7.46
CA GLN A 73 -13.04 -0.51 -7.56
C GLN A 73 -14.49 -0.08 -7.82
N GLU A 74 -15.18 -0.76 -8.73
CA GLU A 74 -16.58 -0.47 -9.11
C GLU A 74 -17.56 -0.65 -7.94
N ARG A 75 -17.29 -1.62 -7.05
CA ARG A 75 -18.08 -1.87 -5.82
C ARG A 75 -17.91 -0.78 -4.75
N ARG A 76 -16.95 0.12 -4.91
CA ARG A 76 -16.72 1.27 -4.00
C ARG A 76 -17.51 2.51 -4.43
N THR A 77 -17.80 2.62 -5.73
CA THR A 77 -18.55 3.72 -6.35
C THR A 77 -20.02 3.38 -6.59
N GLY A 78 -20.36 2.11 -6.71
CA GLY A 78 -21.73 1.60 -6.80
C GLY A 78 -22.31 1.22 -5.44
N GLU A 79 -23.59 1.55 -5.24
CA GLU A 79 -24.42 1.34 -4.05
C GLU A 79 -24.63 -0.15 -3.70
N GLN A 80 -23.58 -0.87 -3.29
CA GLN A 80 -23.67 -2.16 -2.61
C GLN A 80 -22.67 -2.22 -1.45
N ARG A 81 -23.08 -1.66 -0.32
CA ARG A 81 -22.58 -2.09 0.99
C ARG A 81 -22.95 -3.58 1.14
N HIS A 82 -22.19 -4.34 1.94
CA HIS A 82 -22.47 -5.73 2.32
C HIS A 82 -21.79 -6.85 1.54
N GLU A 83 -20.54 -6.66 1.12
CA GLU A 83 -19.54 -7.70 1.39
C GLU A 83 -18.38 -7.03 2.09
N LYS A 84 -17.87 -7.63 3.16
CA LYS A 84 -16.57 -7.25 3.72
C LYS A 84 -15.56 -7.49 2.60
N VAL A 85 -15.34 -6.48 1.75
CA VAL A 85 -14.11 -6.38 0.98
C VAL A 85 -13.05 -6.49 2.05
N TRP A 86 -12.40 -7.64 2.12
CA TRP A 86 -11.19 -7.81 2.89
C TRP A 86 -10.19 -6.90 2.21
N GLN A 87 -10.26 -5.61 2.57
CA GLN A 87 -9.34 -4.60 2.10
C GLN A 87 -7.99 -5.06 2.63
N PRO A 88 -7.04 -5.48 1.77
CA PRO A 88 -5.73 -5.85 2.25
C PRO A 88 -5.20 -4.63 2.98
N GLY A 89 -5.08 -4.78 4.29
CA GLY A 89 -4.79 -3.72 5.23
C GLY A 89 -3.58 -2.94 4.76
N GLU A 90 -3.80 -1.69 4.40
CA GLU A 90 -2.78 -0.66 4.45
C GLU A 90 -2.03 -0.84 5.77
N LEU A 91 -0.76 -1.28 5.77
CA LEU A 91 0.15 -1.25 6.93
C LEU A 91 -0.52 -1.37 8.34
N PHE A 92 -1.46 -2.30 8.54
CA PHE A 92 -2.02 -2.74 9.82
C PHE A 92 -2.18 -4.25 9.70
N PHE A 93 -1.14 -5.01 9.98
CA PHE A 93 -1.32 -6.39 10.42
C PHE A 93 -0.23 -6.75 11.44
N ARG A 94 -0.50 -6.38 12.69
CA ARG A 94 -0.57 -7.37 13.76
C ARG A 94 -1.95 -7.24 14.39
N SER A 95 -2.79 -8.25 14.19
CA SER A 95 -3.93 -8.48 15.07
C SER A 95 -3.46 -9.38 16.21
N HIS A 96 -3.11 -8.75 17.33
CA HIS A 96 -3.27 -9.28 18.68
C HIS A 96 -3.62 -8.01 19.49
N SER A 97 -4.82 -7.82 20.01
CA SER A 97 -5.71 -8.74 20.75
C SER A 97 -7.16 -8.29 20.57
#